data_AF-A0A1G1H1F9-F1
#
_entry.id   AF-A0A1G1H1F9-F1
#
_cell.length_a   1.000
_cell.length_b   1.000
_cell.length_c   1.000
_cell.angle_alpha   90.00
_cell.angle_beta   90.00
_cell.angle_gamma   90.00
#
_symmetry.space_group_name_H-M   'P 1'
#
loop_
_entity.id
_entity.type
_entity.pdbx_description
1 polymer ?
#
loop_
_entity_poly.entity_id
_entity_poly.type
_entity_poly.pdbx_seq_one_letter_code
_entity_poly.pdbx_strand_id
1 'polypeptide(L)'
;MPLPLNRELLLVSRYTGLVPIHCLLKHLATSGALPEATLIAIGPAEEELLYHEELLGLAVQHPSFRYMPVAVNGTDQEVVEATVKLLRPLVTGRLKVTPLLSGTRAFVRPLRAYLMEAGYDRKEVKAETYN
;
A
#
# COMPACT_ATOMS: atom_id res chain seq x y z
N MET A 1 -14.36 -10.63 -7.12
CA MET A 1 -13.89 -11.85 -6.41
C MET A 1 -13.45 -11.43 -5.02
N PRO A 2 -13.84 -12.14 -3.95
CA PRO A 2 -13.33 -11.88 -2.61
C PRO A 2 -11.81 -12.16 -2.57
N LEU A 3 -11.06 -11.31 -1.85
CA LEU A 3 -9.65 -11.54 -1.60
C LEU A 3 -9.50 -12.85 -0.80
N PRO A 4 -8.55 -13.75 -1.16
CA PRO A 4 -8.33 -14.95 -0.39
C PRO A 4 -7.93 -14.58 1.04
N LEU A 5 -8.77 -14.94 2.01
CA LEU A 5 -8.71 -14.59 3.44
C LEU A 5 -7.43 -15.04 4.19
N ASN A 6 -6.50 -15.73 3.52
CA ASN A 6 -5.29 -16.31 4.13
C ASN A 6 -3.98 -15.55 3.79
N ARG A 7 -4.08 -14.37 3.18
CA ARG A 7 -2.93 -13.56 2.77
C ARG A 7 -3.03 -12.15 3.33
N GLU A 8 -1.97 -11.69 3.99
CA GLU A 8 -1.85 -10.31 4.47
C GLU A 8 -1.96 -9.34 3.28
N LEU A 9 -2.71 -8.25 3.42
CA LEU A 9 -2.78 -7.21 2.40
C LEU A 9 -1.58 -6.27 2.51
N LEU A 10 -0.88 -6.05 1.40
CA LEU A 10 0.18 -5.04 1.32
C LEU A 10 -0.30 -3.90 0.43
N LEU A 11 -0.74 -2.82 1.07
CA LEU A 11 -1.31 -1.64 0.44
C LEU A 11 -0.21 -0.60 0.26
N VAL A 12 -0.03 -0.10 -0.95
CA VAL A 12 0.98 0.92 -1.25
C VAL A 12 0.32 2.03 -2.04
N SER A 13 0.31 3.23 -1.49
CA SER A 13 -0.28 4.39 -2.17
C SER A 13 0.61 5.61 -2.13
N ARG A 14 0.59 6.37 -3.23
CA ARG A 14 1.16 7.73 -3.26
C ARG A 14 0.06 8.78 -3.34
N TYR A 15 0.12 9.75 -2.43
CA TYR A 15 -0.73 10.93 -2.36
C TYR A 15 -2.22 10.60 -2.53
N THR A 16 -2.92 11.17 -3.51
CA THR A 16 -4.35 10.89 -3.76
C THR A 16 -4.66 9.46 -4.15
N GLY A 17 -3.67 8.65 -4.54
CA GLY A 17 -3.82 7.20 -4.66
C GLY A 17 -4.27 6.54 -3.35
N LEU A 18 -4.12 7.23 -2.20
CA LEU A 18 -4.59 6.75 -0.92
C LEU A 18 -6.11 6.75 -0.79
N VAL A 19 -6.84 7.59 -1.54
CA VAL A 19 -8.31 7.71 -1.45
C VAL A 19 -9.03 6.35 -1.60
N PRO A 20 -8.83 5.58 -2.70
CA PRO A 20 -9.48 4.27 -2.83
C PRO A 20 -9.07 3.28 -1.75
N ILE A 21 -7.81 3.33 -1.29
CA ILE A 21 -7.31 2.46 -0.22
C ILE A 21 -7.98 2.82 1.11
N HIS A 22 -8.12 4.11 1.42
CA HIS A 22 -8.79 4.59 2.62
C HIS A 22 -10.26 4.15 2.64
N CYS A 23 -10.98 4.29 1.52
CA CYS A 23 -12.34 3.79 1.38
C CYS A 23 -12.44 2.28 1.63
N LEU A 24 -11.52 1.49 1.07
CA LEU A 24 -11.46 0.04 1.28
C LEU A 24 -11.22 -0.30 2.76
N LEU A 25 -10.21 0.32 3.39
CA LEU A 25 -9.88 0.08 4.80
C LEU A 25 -11.05 0.44 5.72
N LYS A 26 -11.68 1.60 5.50
CA LYS A 26 -12.85 2.04 6.27
C LYS A 26 -14.02 1.07 6.13
N HIS A 27 -14.27 0.57 4.92
CA HIS A 27 -15.31 -0.43 4.68
C HIS A 27 -15.00 -1.74 5.42
N LEU A 28 -13.79 -2.26 5.28
CA LEU A 28 -13.36 -3.51 5.94
C LEU A 28 -13.42 -3.40 7.47
N ALA A 29 -12.94 -2.29 8.04
CA ALA A 29 -12.99 -2.02 9.46
C ALA A 29 -14.43 -1.94 9.99
N THR A 30 -15.31 -1.21 9.30
CA THR A 30 -16.73 -1.07 9.68
C THR A 30 -17.48 -2.39 9.58
N SER A 31 -17.08 -3.28 8.65
CA SER A 31 -17.66 -4.62 8.53
C SER A 31 -17.16 -5.62 9.59
N GLY A 32 -16.21 -5.21 10.45
CA GLY A 32 -15.59 -6.08 11.47
C GLY A 32 -14.64 -7.14 10.90
N ALA A 33 -14.24 -7.01 9.63
CA ALA A 33 -13.50 -8.01 8.87
C ALA A 33 -12.19 -7.45 8.30
N LEU A 34 -11.52 -6.55 9.02
CA LEU A 34 -10.23 -6.02 8.61
C LEU A 34 -9.17 -7.14 8.67
N PRO A 35 -8.65 -7.62 7.53
CA PRO A 35 -7.62 -8.66 7.53
C PRO A 35 -6.30 -8.09 8.06
N GLU A 36 -5.31 -8.96 8.25
CA GLU A 36 -3.93 -8.50 8.40
C GLU A 36 -3.56 -7.64 7.20
N ALA A 37 -3.16 -6.40 7.46
CA ALA A 37 -2.90 -5.42 6.42
C ALA A 37 -1.80 -4.46 6.82
N THR A 38 -0.86 -4.22 5.91
CA THR A 38 0.16 -3.18 6.03
C THR A 38 -0.09 -2.12 4.96
N LEU A 39 -0.23 -0.85 5.36
CA LEU A 39 -0.32 0.30 4.46
C LEU A 39 0.98 1.11 4.49
N ILE A 40 1.63 1.22 3.33
CA ILE A 40 2.66 2.23 3.07
C ILE A 40 1.99 3.41 2.38
N ALA A 41 1.86 4.52 3.09
CA ALA A 41 1.27 5.76 2.56
C ALA A 41 2.38 6.79 2.31
N ILE A 42 2.62 7.10 1.04
CA ILE A 42 3.67 8.01 0.60
C ILE A 42 3.08 9.39 0.28
N GLY A 43 3.53 10.42 0.97
CA GLY A 43 3.22 11.83 0.70
C GLY A 43 4.48 12.63 0.33
N PRO A 44 4.34 13.83 -0.25
CA PRO A 44 5.48 14.71 -0.54
C PRO A 44 6.12 15.30 0.73
N ALA A 45 5.33 15.52 1.78
CA ALA A 45 5.73 16.03 3.08
C ALA A 45 4.89 15.40 4.20
N GLU A 46 5.28 15.54 5.47
CA GLU A 46 4.58 14.93 6.61
C GLU A 46 3.19 15.56 6.81
N GLU A 47 3.13 16.88 6.70
CA GLU A 47 1.91 17.69 6.74
C GLU A 47 0.95 17.44 5.55
N GLU A 48 1.45 16.79 4.50
CA GLU A 48 0.69 16.44 3.29
C GLU A 48 0.28 14.96 3.26
N LEU A 49 0.47 14.23 4.37
CA LEU A 49 -0.05 12.87 4.52
C LEU A 49 -1.57 12.91 4.70
N LEU A 50 -2.29 12.63 3.61
CA LEU A 50 -3.74 12.52 3.62
C LEU A 50 -4.21 11.44 4.63
N TYR A 51 -5.28 11.74 5.36
CA TYR A 51 -5.91 10.84 6.34
C TYR A 51 -4.98 10.35 7.46
N HIS A 52 -3.89 11.08 7.76
CA HIS A 52 -2.88 10.63 8.73
C HIS A 52 -3.48 10.26 10.09
N GLU A 53 -4.23 11.16 10.71
CA GLU A 53 -4.88 10.94 12.00
C GLU A 53 -5.90 9.79 11.97
N GLU A 54 -6.67 9.67 10.88
CA GLU A 54 -7.65 8.59 10.71
C GLU A 54 -6.97 7.21 10.63
N LEU A 55 -5.86 7.12 9.89
CA LEU A 55 -5.10 5.89 9.70
C LEU A 55 -4.28 5.51 10.95
N LEU A 56 -3.76 6.49 11.68
CA LEU A 56 -3.19 6.27 13.01
C LEU A 56 -4.26 5.74 13.98
N GLY A 57 -5.43 6.37 14.02
CA GLY A 57 -6.55 5.92 14.84
C GLY A 57 -6.98 4.49 14.48
N LEU A 58 -6.98 4.14 13.19
CA LEU A 58 -7.28 2.79 12.72
C LEU A 58 -6.23 1.78 13.20
N ALA A 59 -4.93 2.12 13.13
CA ALA A 59 -3.85 1.24 13.59
C ALA A 59 -3.86 1.04 15.11
N VAL A 60 -4.28 2.04 15.89
CA VAL A 60 -4.49 1.91 17.33
C VAL A 60 -5.67 0.98 17.64
N GLN A 61 -6.77 1.09 16.87
CA GLN A 61 -7.98 0.30 17.09
C GLN A 61 -7.86 -1.16 16.61
N HIS A 62 -7.05 -1.41 15.59
CA HIS A 62 -6.93 -2.72 14.95
C HIS A 62 -5.47 -3.20 14.93
N PRO A 63 -5.06 -4.08 15.86
CA PRO A 63 -3.69 -4.60 15.91
C PRO A 63 -3.24 -5.37 14.66
N SER A 64 -4.18 -5.85 13.84
CA SER A 64 -3.92 -6.50 12.55
C SER A 64 -3.56 -5.50 11.44
N PHE A 65 -3.76 -4.20 11.67
CA PHE A 65 -3.45 -3.15 10.72
C PHE A 65 -2.17 -2.40 11.10
N ARG A 66 -1.22 -2.34 10.18
CA ARG A 66 0.03 -1.60 10.32
C ARG A 66 0.01 -0.41 9.37
N TYR A 67 0.18 0.78 9.93
CA TYR A 67 0.31 2.02 9.16
C TYR A 67 1.77 2.48 9.10
N MET A 68 2.28 2.71 7.90
CA MET A 68 3.64 3.17 7.61
C MET A 68 3.57 4.47 6.77
N PRO A 69 3.42 5.63 7.42
CA PRO A 69 3.51 6.93 6.75
C PRO A 69 4.94 7.22 6.30
N VAL A 70 5.12 7.77 5.10
CA VAL A 70 6.43 8.12 4.55
C VAL A 70 6.33 9.44 3.80
N ALA A 71 7.10 10.44 4.23
CA ALA A 71 7.29 11.67 3.48
C ALA A 71 8.51 11.52 2.55
N VAL A 72 8.30 11.64 1.25
CA VAL A 72 9.37 11.65 0.24
C VAL A 72 9.10 12.76 -0.76
N ASN A 73 9.88 13.83 -0.66
CA ASN A 73 9.91 14.88 -1.66
C ASN A 73 10.99 14.54 -2.71
N GLY A 74 10.60 14.48 -3.97
CA GLY A 74 11.51 14.14 -5.06
C GLY A 74 10.78 13.80 -6.36
N THR A 75 11.57 13.46 -7.37
CA THR A 75 11.11 12.92 -8.65
C THR A 75 10.36 11.60 -8.48
N ASP A 76 9.56 11.23 -9.47
CA ASP A 76 8.86 9.93 -9.47
C ASP A 76 9.82 8.75 -9.27
N GLN A 77 11.02 8.83 -9.85
CA GLN A 77 12.05 7.80 -9.73
C GLN A 77 12.56 7.69 -8.29
N GLU A 78 12.90 8.80 -7.64
CA GLU A 78 13.38 8.82 -6.24
C GLU A 78 12.31 8.26 -5.30
N VAL A 79 11.04 8.62 -5.52
CA VAL A 79 9.92 8.11 -4.73
C VAL A 79 9.73 6.60 -4.93
N VAL A 80 9.84 6.11 -6.17
CA VAL A 80 9.80 4.68 -6.47
C VAL A 80 10.94 3.94 -5.76
N GLU A 81 12.18 4.46 -5.83
CA GLU A 81 13.34 3.84 -5.20
C GLU A 81 13.22 3.77 -3.67
N ALA A 82 12.75 4.86 -3.04
CA ALA A 82 12.45 4.88 -1.62
C ALA A 82 11.39 3.82 -1.27
N THR A 83 10.34 3.71 -2.07
CA THR A 83 9.26 2.73 -1.87
C THR A 83 9.76 1.29 -2.03
N VAL A 84 10.62 1.02 -3.02
CA VAL A 84 11.24 -0.30 -3.21
C VAL A 84 12.10 -0.70 -2.00
N LYS A 85 12.85 0.23 -1.41
CA LYS A 85 13.64 -0.03 -0.19
C LYS A 85 12.75 -0.48 0.97
N LEU A 86 11.58 0.13 1.13
CA LEU A 86 10.59 -0.24 2.16
C LEU A 86 9.89 -1.56 1.85
N LEU A 87 9.58 -1.83 0.58
CA LEU A 87 8.91 -3.06 0.15
C LEU A 87 9.81 -4.28 0.29
N ARG A 88 11.11 -4.16 0.00
CA ARG A 88 12.04 -5.28 -0.05
C ARG A 88 11.95 -6.23 1.15
N PRO A 89 12.06 -5.77 2.41
CA PRO A 89 11.96 -6.67 3.56
C PRO A 89 10.56 -7.29 3.76
N LEU A 90 9.50 -6.67 3.20
CA LEU A 90 8.12 -7.15 3.33
C LEU A 90 7.80 -8.26 2.31
N VAL A 91 8.47 -8.26 1.16
CA VAL A 91 8.16 -9.18 0.04
C VAL A 91 9.23 -10.24 -0.21
N THR A 92 10.49 -9.98 0.15
CA THR A 92 11.58 -10.92 -0.11
C THR A 92 11.42 -12.18 0.77
N GLY A 93 11.36 -13.35 0.13
CA GLY A 93 11.18 -14.63 0.83
C GLY A 93 9.78 -14.86 1.42
N ARG A 94 8.81 -13.98 1.14
CA ARG A 94 7.43 -14.07 1.65
C ARG A 94 6.44 -14.13 0.47
N LEU A 95 5.92 -15.32 0.15
CA LEU A 95 4.92 -15.54 -0.91
C LEU A 95 3.45 -15.33 -0.46
N LYS A 96 3.26 -14.71 0.72
CA LYS A 96 1.96 -14.71 1.42
C LYS A 96 1.25 -13.35 1.44
N VAL A 97 1.81 -12.28 0.90
CA VAL A 97 1.07 -11.00 0.84
C VAL A 97 0.29 -10.86 -0.46
N THR A 98 -0.77 -10.05 -0.45
CA THR A 98 -1.50 -9.63 -1.66
C THR A 98 -1.24 -8.14 -1.89
N PRO A 99 -0.38 -7.77 -2.86
CA PRO A 99 -0.07 -6.37 -3.11
C PRO A 99 -1.22 -5.64 -3.79
N LEU A 100 -1.56 -4.46 -3.29
CA LEU A 100 -2.47 -3.50 -3.92
C LEU A 100 -1.75 -2.15 -4.01
N LEU A 101 -1.48 -1.74 -5.25
CA LEU A 101 -0.80 -0.48 -5.56
C LEU A 101 -1.82 0.57 -6.01
N SER A 102 -1.68 1.79 -5.55
CA SER A 102 -2.51 2.90 -6.02
C SER A 102 -1.72 4.20 -6.20
N GLY A 103 -1.82 4.83 -7.36
CA GLY A 103 -1.02 6.01 -7.65
C GLY A 103 -1.00 6.39 -9.13
N THR A 104 -0.07 7.27 -9.50
CA THR A 104 0.20 7.59 -10.91
C THR A 104 0.77 6.37 -11.63
N ARG A 105 0.60 6.30 -12.95
CA ARG A 105 1.19 5.24 -13.77
C ARG A 105 2.72 5.15 -13.65
N ALA A 106 3.40 6.30 -13.54
CA ALA A 106 4.86 6.37 -13.36
C ALA A 106 5.31 5.79 -12.01
N PHE A 107 4.47 5.87 -10.98
CA PHE A 107 4.73 5.25 -9.68
C PHE A 107 4.37 3.76 -9.65
N VAL A 108 3.19 3.40 -10.16
CA VAL A 108 2.65 2.04 -10.02
C VAL A 108 3.35 1.03 -10.94
N ARG A 109 3.71 1.41 -12.17
CA ARG A 109 4.31 0.48 -13.13
C ARG A 109 5.66 -0.08 -12.67
N PRO A 110 6.63 0.74 -12.22
CA PRO A 110 7.91 0.22 -11.72
C PRO A 110 7.75 -0.66 -10.48
N LEU A 111 6.87 -0.29 -9.54
CA LEU A 111 6.62 -1.09 -8.34
C LEU A 111 5.99 -2.45 -8.68
N ARG A 112 5.08 -2.48 -9.65
CA ARG A 112 4.52 -3.75 -10.15
C ARG A 112 5.60 -4.61 -10.80
N ALA A 113 6.49 -4.03 -11.60
CA ALA A 113 7.60 -4.75 -12.20
C ALA A 113 8.53 -5.34 -11.13
N TYR A 114 8.88 -4.55 -10.11
CA TYR A 114 9.66 -5.01 -8.96
C TYR A 114 8.99 -6.19 -8.22
N LEU A 115 7.68 -6.12 -7.97
CA LEU A 115 6.95 -7.23 -7.34
C LEU A 115 6.97 -8.49 -8.22
N MET A 116 6.87 -8.35 -9.54
CA MET A 116 6.96 -9.48 -10.46
C MET A 116 8.36 -10.11 -10.45
N GLU A 117 9.42 -9.29 -10.42
CA GLU A 117 10.80 -9.78 -10.26
C GLU A 117 11.02 -10.47 -8.91
N ALA A 118 10.31 -10.06 -7.86
CA ALA A 118 10.29 -10.70 -6.55
C ALA A 118 9.48 -12.01 -6.52
N GLY A 119 8.88 -12.43 -7.63
CA GLY A 119 8.19 -13.72 -7.78
C GLY A 119 6.65 -13.66 -7.67
N TYR A 120 6.05 -12.47 -7.69
CA TYR A 120 4.59 -12.34 -7.68
C TYR A 120 4.01 -12.48 -9.09
N ASP A 121 2.89 -13.19 -9.19
CA ASP A 121 2.18 -13.27 -10.45
C ASP A 121 1.55 -11.93 -10.81
N ARG A 122 1.57 -11.59 -12.11
CA ARG A 122 0.97 -10.36 -12.63
C ARG A 122 -0.50 -10.17 -12.23
N LYS A 123 -1.25 -11.27 -12.07
CA LYS A 123 -2.68 -11.28 -11.70
C LYS A 123 -2.90 -11.06 -10.20
N GLU A 124 -1.90 -11.34 -9.37
CA GLU A 124 -1.95 -11.19 -7.92
C GLU A 124 -1.68 -9.74 -7.50
N VAL A 125 -0.79 -9.04 -8.22
CA VAL A 125 -0.55 -7.60 -8.00
C VAL A 125 -1.75 -6.79 -8.50
N LYS A 126 -2.57 -6.31 -7.56
CA LYS A 126 -3.67 -5.39 -7.83
C LYS A 126 -3.12 -3.98 -7.99
N ALA A 127 -3.66 -3.24 -8.94
CA ALA A 127 -3.18 -1.91 -9.26
C ALA A 127 -4.36 -1.04 -9.67
N GLU A 128 -4.50 0.11 -9.02
CA GLU A 128 -5.36 1.20 -9.43
C GLU A 128 -4.46 2.36 -9.85
N THR A 129 -4.64 2.83 -11.09
CA THR A 129 -3.84 3.94 -11.62
C THR A 129 -4.75 5.06 -12.06
N TYR A 130 -4.40 6.28 -11.70
CA TYR A 130 -4.92 7.47 -12.36
C TYR A 130 -3.83 8.04 -13.27
N ASN A 131 -4.25 8.53 -14.43
CA ASN A 131 -3.43 9.15 -15.49
C ASN A 131 -2.62 8.14 -16.34
#